data_AF-A0ABD5F8F2-F1
#
_entry.id   AF-A0ABD5F8F2-F1
#
_cell.length_a   1.000
_cell.length_b   1.000
_cell.length_c   1.000
_cell.angle_alpha   90.00
_cell.angle_beta   90.00
_cell.angle_gamma   90.00
#
_symmetry.space_group_name_H-M   'P 1'
#
loop_
_entity.id
_entity.type
_entity.pdbx_description
1 polymer ?
#
loop_
_entity_poly.entity_id
_entity_poly.type
_entity_poly.pdbx_seq_one_letter_code
_entity_poly.pdbx_strand_id
1 'polypeptide(L)'
;MLDMKIFDYRITSDSRQVILSKALRNEDGELYERKTPKGEMEEARSVIGYYSNVSKALIGLQRDYVLHGDKPINDIKTYKEELETITKACEDRLNMGEPFN
;
A
#
# COMPACT_ATOMS: atom_id res chain seq x y z
N MET A 1 8.10 -4.43 14.25
CA MET A 1 7.50 -3.30 13.51
C MET A 1 7.04 -3.85 12.18
N LEU A 2 5.78 -3.67 11.79
CA LEU A 2 5.31 -4.07 10.46
C LEU A 2 5.98 -3.19 9.40
N ASP A 3 6.42 -3.81 8.31
CA ASP A 3 6.89 -3.14 7.10
C ASP A 3 6.51 -4.00 5.88
N MET A 4 5.27 -3.81 5.41
CA MET A 4 4.74 -4.50 4.23
C MET A 4 4.72 -3.55 3.03
N LYS A 5 5.19 -4.04 1.89
CA LYS A 5 5.14 -3.37 0.60
C LYS A 5 4.23 -4.16 -0.33
N ILE A 6 3.22 -3.51 -0.90
CA ILE A 6 2.28 -4.08 -1.86
C ILE A 6 2.10 -3.03 -2.96
N PHE A 7 2.63 -3.30 -4.16
CA PHE A 7 2.78 -2.27 -5.20
C PHE A 7 3.43 -0.99 -4.62
N ASP A 8 2.79 0.16 -4.79
CA ASP A 8 3.24 1.44 -4.24
C ASP A 8 2.79 1.68 -2.80
N TYR A 9 1.97 0.79 -2.23
CA TYR A 9 1.48 0.93 -0.87
C TYR A 9 2.49 0.42 0.14
N ARG A 10 2.53 1.09 1.29
CA ARG A 10 3.32 0.75 2.46
C ARG A 10 2.39 0.65 3.65
N ILE A 11 2.35 -0.52 4.28
CA ILE A 11 1.68 -0.74 5.55
C ILE A 11 2.77 -0.89 6.61
N THR A 12 2.86 0.12 7.47
CA THR A 12 3.79 0.15 8.60
C THR A 12 3.03 0.20 9.92
N SER A 13 3.69 0.02 11.05
CA SER A 13 3.04 0.15 12.36
C SER A 13 3.94 0.86 13.35
N ASP A 14 3.37 1.73 14.18
CA ASP A 14 4.01 2.22 15.39
C ASP A 14 3.43 1.52 16.64
N SER A 15 3.72 2.01 17.84
CA SER A 15 3.22 1.42 19.09
C SER A 15 1.71 1.63 19.32
N ARG A 16 1.03 2.41 18.48
CA ARG A 16 -0.37 2.83 18.65
C ARG A 16 -1.27 2.37 17.50
N GLN A 17 -0.73 2.30 16.28
CA GLN A 17 -1.56 2.14 15.09
C GLN A 17 -0.81 1.53 13.89
N VAL A 18 -1.59 1.10 12.91
CA VAL A 18 -1.12 0.71 11.58
C VAL A 18 -1.30 1.89 10.64
N ILE A 19 -0.27 2.22 9.87
CA ILE A 19 -0.21 3.36 8.96
C ILE A 19 -0.18 2.83 7.53
N LEU A 20 -1.17 3.24 6.72
CA LEU A 20 -1.18 3.02 5.28
C LEU A 20 -0.69 4.29 4.58
N SER A 21 0.28 4.13 3.68
CA SER A 21 0.79 5.22 2.85
C SER A 21 1.06 4.73 1.43
N LYS A 22 1.10 5.65 0.46
CA LYS A 22 1.45 5.39 -0.94
C LYS A 22 2.77 6.08 -1.26
N ALA A 23 3.68 5.34 -1.88
CA ALA A 23 4.91 5.88 -2.40
C ALA A 23 4.59 6.87 -3.53
N LEU A 24 5.28 8.00 -3.53
CA LEU A 24 5.12 9.01 -4.56
C LEU A 24 6.02 8.66 -5.76
N ARG A 25 5.55 8.99 -6.96
CA ARG A 25 6.34 8.87 -8.19
C ARG A 25 6.66 10.26 -8.75
N ASN A 26 7.83 10.37 -9.38
CA ASN A 26 8.23 11.57 -10.12
C ASN A 26 7.56 11.61 -11.50
N GLU A 27 7.86 12.62 -12.31
CA GLU A 27 7.29 12.80 -13.65
C GLU A 27 7.69 11.69 -14.63
N ASP A 28 8.84 11.04 -14.41
CA ASP A 28 9.33 9.89 -15.18
C ASP A 28 8.68 8.57 -14.75
N GLY A 29 7.80 8.60 -13.74
CA GLY A 29 7.14 7.43 -13.18
C GLY A 29 8.02 6.60 -12.24
N GLU A 30 9.21 7.07 -11.87
CA GLU A 30 10.08 6.42 -10.88
C GLU A 30 9.69 6.80 -9.45
N LEU A 31 10.02 5.96 -8.47
CA LEU A 31 9.76 6.27 -7.06
C LEU A 31 10.54 7.52 -6.65
N TYR A 32 9.82 8.52 -6.17
CA TYR A 32 10.42 9.77 -5.70
C TYR A 32 11.09 9.54 -4.35
N GLU A 33 12.39 9.79 -4.28
CA GLU A 33 13.15 9.76 -3.03
C GLU A 33 13.36 11.17 -2.49
N ARG A 34 13.22 11.32 -1.17
CA ARG A 34 13.51 12.56 -0.45
C ARG A 34 14.67 12.36 0.50
N LYS A 35 15.47 13.41 0.66
CA LYS A 35 16.55 13.44 1.65
C LYS A 35 15.96 13.82 3.01
N THR A 36 16.16 12.97 4.01
CA THR A 36 15.79 13.24 5.39
C THR A 36 16.67 14.34 5.99
N PRO A 37 16.26 14.99 7.11
CA PRO A 37 17.12 15.93 7.83
C PRO A 37 18.45 15.32 8.32
N LYS A 38 18.54 13.99 8.42
CA LYS A 38 19.75 13.25 8.78
C LYS A 38 20.68 12.96 7.60
N GLY A 39 20.26 13.33 6.39
CA GLY A 39 21.03 13.14 5.16
C GLY A 39 20.81 11.79 4.47
N GLU A 40 19.95 10.92 5.02
CA GLU A 40 19.58 9.63 4.43
C GLU A 40 18.52 9.82 3.34
N MET A 41 18.58 9.04 2.27
CA MET A 41 17.52 9.00 1.24
C MET A 41 16.42 8.04 1.70
N GLU A 42 15.17 8.51 1.65
CA GLU A 42 14.00 7.67 1.89
C GLU A 42 12.96 7.87 0.79
N GLU A 43 12.23 6.81 0.47
CA GLU A 43 11.07 6.88 -0.39
C GLU A 43 10.07 7.90 0.16
N ALA A 44 9.72 8.90 -0.64
CA ALA A 44 8.71 9.87 -0.31
C ALA A 44 7.33 9.21 -0.35
N ARG A 45 6.52 9.47 0.67
CA ARG A 45 5.22 8.81 0.85
C ARG A 45 4.15 9.83 1.21
N SER A 46 2.94 9.60 0.73
CA SER A 46 1.73 10.26 1.21
C SER A 46 0.93 9.31 2.11
N VAL A 47 0.52 9.79 3.29
CA VAL A 47 -0.30 9.00 4.21
C VAL A 47 -1.73 8.93 3.69
N ILE A 48 -2.26 7.72 3.55
CA ILE A 48 -3.65 7.47 3.16
C ILE A 48 -4.53 7.38 4.41
N GLY A 49 -4.03 6.72 5.47
CA GLY A 49 -4.81 6.62 6.69
C GLY A 49 -4.14 5.86 7.83
N TYR A 50 -4.76 5.99 9.00
CA TYR A 50 -4.38 5.33 10.24
C TYR A 50 -5.46 4.33 10.63
N TYR A 51 -5.05 3.12 11.00
CA TYR A 51 -5.94 1.99 11.22
C TYR A 51 -5.59 1.28 12.52
N SER A 52 -6.62 0.73 13.17
CA SER A 52 -6.45 -0.01 14.43
C SER A 52 -5.77 -1.37 14.27
N ASN A 53 -5.75 -1.93 13.05
CA ASN A 53 -5.12 -3.22 12.75
C ASN A 53 -4.85 -3.36 11.24
N VAL A 54 -4.09 -4.41 10.88
CA VAL A 54 -3.67 -4.70 9.49
C VAL A 54 -4.86 -4.98 8.59
N SER A 55 -5.84 -5.76 9.05
CA SER A 55 -7.02 -6.11 8.23
C SER A 55 -7.78 -4.87 7.76
N LYS A 56 -7.96 -3.87 8.62
CA LYS A 56 -8.59 -2.60 8.22
C LYS A 56 -7.71 -1.78 7.28
N ALA A 57 -6.39 -1.79 7.47
CA ALA A 57 -5.46 -1.13 6.56
C ALA A 57 -5.50 -1.75 5.16
N LEU A 58 -5.64 -3.08 5.06
CA LEU A 58 -5.79 -3.78 3.77
C LEU A 58 -7.09 -3.42 3.07
N ILE A 59 -8.21 -3.32 3.80
CA ILE A 59 -9.48 -2.82 3.22
C ILE A 59 -9.32 -1.38 2.70
N GLY A 60 -8.61 -0.53 3.46
CA GLY A 60 -8.28 0.84 3.04
C GLY A 60 -7.44 0.87 1.76
N LEU A 61 -6.44 0.00 1.68
CA LEU A 61 -5.57 -0.16 0.51
C LEU A 61 -6.36 -0.59 -0.73
N GLN A 62 -7.21 -1.60 -0.61
CA GLN A 62 -8.05 -2.07 -1.72
C GLN A 62 -8.96 -0.96 -2.24
N ARG A 63 -9.58 -0.19 -1.33
CA ARG A 63 -10.44 0.94 -1.69
C ARG A 63 -9.67 2.05 -2.41
N ASP A 64 -8.50 2.41 -1.89
CA ASP A 64 -7.67 3.43 -2.53
C ASP A 64 -7.18 2.98 -3.92
N TYR A 65 -6.81 1.71 -4.05
CA TYR A 65 -6.35 1.13 -5.31
C TYR A 65 -7.41 1.19 -6.41
N VAL A 66 -8.66 0.81 -6.12
CA VAL A 66 -9.72 0.81 -7.14
C VAL A 66 -10.27 2.21 -7.44
N LEU A 67 -10.14 3.18 -6.52
CA LEU A 67 -10.66 4.54 -6.70
C LEU A 67 -9.62 5.53 -7.23
N HIS A 68 -8.36 5.36 -6.85
CA HIS A 68 -7.25 6.29 -7.13
C HIS A 68 -6.02 5.57 -7.69
N GLY A 69 -6.22 4.39 -8.27
CA GLY A 69 -5.19 3.68 -9.04
C GLY A 69 -4.85 4.40 -10.34
N ASP A 70 -3.77 3.96 -10.99
CA ASP A 70 -3.25 4.62 -12.20
C ASP A 70 -4.16 4.44 -13.42
N LYS A 71 -5.09 3.48 -13.36
CA LYS A 71 -6.05 3.19 -14.43
C LYS A 71 -7.45 3.66 -14.04
N PRO A 72 -8.11 4.49 -14.87
CA PRO A 72 -9.51 4.82 -14.65
C PRO A 72 -10.38 3.58 -14.82
N ILE A 73 -11.16 3.25 -13.79
CA ILE A 73 -12.10 2.14 -13.81
C ILE A 73 -13.49 2.68 -14.18
N ASN A 74 -13.94 2.38 -15.39
CA ASN A 74 -15.19 2.94 -15.94
C ASN A 74 -16.35 1.93 -16.00
N ASP A 75 -16.10 0.65 -15.69
CA ASP A 75 -17.11 -0.39 -15.70
C ASP A 75 -16.93 -1.40 -14.56
N ILE A 76 -18.01 -2.14 -14.28
CA ILE A 76 -18.09 -3.09 -13.17
C ILE A 76 -17.15 -4.29 -13.37
N LYS A 77 -16.88 -4.68 -14.62
CA LYS A 77 -16.04 -5.83 -14.92
C LYS A 77 -14.59 -5.50 -14.57
N THR A 78 -14.07 -4.37 -15.04
CA THR A 78 -12.71 -3.90 -14.68
C THR A 78 -12.60 -3.65 -13.17
N TYR A 79 -13.63 -3.10 -12.53
CA TYR A 79 -13.64 -2.94 -11.07
C TYR A 79 -13.43 -4.28 -10.34
N LYS A 80 -14.13 -5.33 -10.78
CA LYS A 80 -14.01 -6.66 -10.19
C LYS A 80 -12.62 -7.26 -10.41
N GLU A 81 -12.08 -7.16 -11.63
CA GLU A 81 -10.75 -7.69 -11.98
C GLU A 81 -9.62 -7.00 -11.20
N GLU A 82 -9.68 -5.67 -11.07
CA GLU A 82 -8.71 -4.89 -10.30
C GLU A 82 -8.83 -5.18 -8.79
N LEU A 83 -10.06 -5.35 -8.27
CA LEU A 83 -10.28 -5.75 -6.87
C LEU A 83 -9.72 -7.15 -6.57
N GLU A 84 -9.91 -8.11 -7.47
CA GLU A 84 -9.33 -9.46 -7.34
C GLU A 84 -7.80 -9.42 -7.37
N THR A 85 -7.23 -8.60 -8.27
CA THR A 85 -5.77 -8.41 -8.39
C THR A 85 -5.16 -7.90 -7.09
N ILE A 86 -5.72 -6.82 -6.54
CA ILE A 86 -5.19 -6.23 -5.30
C ILE A 86 -5.43 -7.14 -4.08
N THR A 87 -6.54 -7.87 -4.05
CA THR A 87 -6.85 -8.85 -2.99
C THR A 87 -5.82 -9.96 -2.98
N LYS A 88 -5.52 -10.54 -4.15
CA LYS A 88 -4.50 -11.58 -4.27
C LYS A 88 -3.11 -11.09 -3.85
N ALA A 89 -2.73 -9.88 -4.27
CA ALA A 89 -1.45 -9.29 -3.86
C ALA A 89 -1.36 -9.08 -2.33
N CYS A 90 -2.47 -8.75 -1.67
CA CYS A 90 -2.55 -8.67 -0.22
C CYS A 90 -2.41 -10.05 0.43
N GLU A 91 -3.14 -11.05 -0.07
CA GLU A 91 -3.09 -12.43 0.43
C GLU A 91 -1.70 -13.05 0.27
N ASP A 92 -1.06 -12.90 -0.88
CA ASP A 92 0.30 -13.37 -1.13
C ASP A 92 1.29 -12.76 -0.13
N ARG A 93 1.14 -11.47 0.18
CA ARG A 93 2.00 -10.79 1.16
C ARG A 93 1.76 -11.24 2.60
N LEU A 94 0.52 -11.64 2.93
CA LEU A 94 0.18 -12.20 4.23
C LEU A 94 0.65 -13.66 4.38
N ASN A 95 0.54 -14.45 3.31
CA ASN A 95 0.89 -15.88 3.28
C ASN A 95 2.41 -16.14 3.11
N MET A 96 3.22 -15.11 2.88
CA MET A 96 4.69 -15.17 2.89
C MET A 96 5.31 -15.22 4.31
N GLY A 97 4.51 -15.23 5.37
CA GLY A 97 4.94 -15.74 6.68
C GLY A 97 4.60 -17.23 6.74
N GLU A 98 5.60 -18.07 7.04
CA GLU A 98 5.52 -19.54 7.12
C GLU A 98 4.16 -20.11 7.60
N PRO A 99 3.71 -21.27 7.09
CA PRO A 99 2.62 -21.98 7.74
C PRO A 99 2.99 -22.22 9.20
N PHE A 100 2.12 -21.80 10.13
CA PHE A 100 2.21 -22.20 11.53
C PHE A 100 1.97 -23.72 11.62
N ASN A 101 3.03 -24.49 11.43
CA ASN A 101 3.14 -25.89 11.86
C ASN A 101 4.13 -25.98 13.00
#